data_AF-A0A973SUT4-F1
#
_entry.id   AF-A0A973SUT4-F1
#
_cell.length_a   1.000
_cell.length_b   1.000
_cell.length_c   1.000
_cell.angle_alpha   90.00
_cell.angle_beta   90.00
_cell.angle_gamma   90.00
#
_symmetry.space_group_name_H-M   'P 1'
#
loop_
_entity.id
_entity.type
_entity.pdbx_description
1 polymer ?
#
loop_
_entity_poly.entity_id
_entity_poly.type
_entity_poly.pdbx_seq_one_letter_code
_entity_poly.pdbx_strand_id
1 'polypeptide(L)'
;MIVAAVHDRDASGRLAALLISPTFLVIGLVVGYPVLAAVRESLFEQGQGLDAEGFVVEGERFAGLSAYADILAGERAPAFYGALWNTTFFTVVTVSIETVVGVAMALVMHQAFRGRGLVR
;
A
#
# COMPACT_ATOMS: atom_id res chain seq x y z
N MET A 1 -8.11 7.70 44.47
CA MET A 1 -7.06 7.09 43.63
C MET A 1 -7.53 6.72 42.22
N ILE A 2 -8.79 6.31 42.01
CA ILE A 2 -9.32 5.93 40.67
C ILE A 2 -9.60 7.14 39.76
N VAL A 3 -9.93 8.31 40.32
CA VAL A 3 -10.26 9.53 39.54
C VAL A 3 -9.03 10.23 38.95
N ALA A 4 -7.86 10.13 39.59
CA ALA A 4 -6.61 10.71 39.08
C ALA A 4 -6.05 9.96 37.85
N ALA A 5 -6.37 8.67 37.70
CA ALA A 5 -5.90 7.85 36.59
C ALA A 5 -6.67 8.08 35.27
N VAL A 6 -7.84 8.75 35.31
CA VAL A 6 -8.64 9.06 34.12
C VAL A 6 -8.17 10.36 33.45
N HIS A 7 -7.84 11.39 34.24
CA HIS A 7 -7.33 12.65 33.71
C HIS A 7 -5.98 12.50 32.99
N ASP A 8 -5.15 11.55 33.45
CA ASP A 8 -3.85 11.23 32.84
C ASP A 8 -3.99 10.55 31.47
N ARG A 9 -5.07 9.80 31.23
CA ARG A 9 -5.34 9.15 29.94
C ARG A 9 -5.75 10.16 28.86
N ASP A 10 -6.56 11.16 29.23
CA ASP A 10 -7.02 12.19 28.30
C ASP A 10 -5.92 13.21 27.98
N ALA A 11 -5.12 13.60 28.99
CA ALA A 11 -3.97 14.49 28.81
C ALA A 11 -2.86 13.80 27.99
N SER A 12 -2.54 12.54 28.30
CA SER A 12 -1.59 11.73 27.51
C SER A 12 -2.09 11.45 26.10
N GLY A 13 -3.38 11.17 25.93
CA GLY A 13 -3.99 10.97 24.61
C GLY A 13 -3.95 12.24 23.75
N ARG A 14 -4.21 13.41 24.34
CA ARG A 14 -4.13 14.70 23.64
C ARG A 14 -2.70 15.10 23.31
N LEU A 15 -1.74 14.85 24.20
CA LEU A 15 -0.31 15.08 23.95
C LEU A 15 0.24 14.10 22.91
N ALA A 16 -0.12 12.81 22.99
CA ALA A 16 0.23 11.81 21.99
C ALA A 16 -0.36 12.19 20.62
N ALA A 17 -1.63 12.60 20.56
CA ALA A 17 -2.24 13.08 19.34
C ALA A 17 -1.55 14.32 18.78
N LEU A 18 -1.11 15.26 19.63
CA LEU A 18 -0.42 16.49 19.20
C LEU A 18 1.00 16.23 18.70
N LEU A 19 1.70 15.23 19.28
CA LEU A 19 3.02 14.79 18.83
C LEU A 19 2.97 13.92 17.56
N ILE A 20 1.93 13.11 17.41
CA ILE A 20 1.75 12.20 16.26
C ILE A 20 1.09 12.93 15.08
N SER A 21 0.23 13.93 15.35
CA SER A 21 -0.44 14.79 14.37
C SER A 21 0.48 15.30 13.26
N PRO A 22 1.66 15.90 13.52
CA PRO A 22 2.51 16.44 12.46
C PRO A 22 3.00 15.35 11.49
N THR A 23 3.36 14.17 12.00
CA THR A 23 3.80 13.05 11.16
C THR A 23 2.67 12.52 10.29
N PHE A 24 1.48 12.32 10.88
CA PHE A 24 0.31 11.88 10.12
C PHE A 24 -0.17 12.91 9.10
N LEU A 25 -0.08 14.20 9.43
CA LEU A 25 -0.45 15.28 8.52
C LEU A 25 0.49 15.30 7.31
N VAL A 26 1.80 15.18 7.54
CA VAL A 26 2.79 15.11 6.45
C VAL A 26 2.57 13.86 5.60
N ILE A 27 2.46 12.67 6.20
CA ILE A 27 2.21 11.42 5.46
C ILE A 27 0.90 11.51 4.68
N GLY A 28 -0.17 11.99 5.32
CA GLY A 28 -1.49 12.14 4.71
C GLY A 28 -1.47 13.10 3.53
N LEU A 29 -0.73 14.20 3.61
CA LEU A 29 -0.60 15.15 2.50
C LEU A 29 0.24 14.55 1.35
N VAL A 30 1.39 13.96 1.67
CA VAL A 30 2.35 13.41 0.69
C VAL A 30 1.79 12.19 -0.04
N VAL A 31 1.04 11.32 0.66
CA VAL A 31 0.39 10.16 0.05
C VAL A 31 -0.98 10.54 -0.53
N GLY A 32 -1.73 11.41 0.14
CA GLY A 32 -3.07 11.80 -0.28
C GLY A 32 -3.08 12.57 -1.59
N TYR A 33 -2.15 13.51 -1.79
CA TYR A 33 -2.06 14.27 -3.04
C TYR A 33 -1.89 13.37 -4.30
N PRO A 34 -0.88 12.47 -4.40
CA PRO A 34 -0.72 11.62 -5.57
C PRO A 34 -1.86 10.59 -5.70
N VAL A 35 -2.46 10.12 -4.61
CA VAL A 35 -3.63 9.23 -4.69
C VAL A 35 -4.84 9.95 -5.29
N LEU A 36 -5.13 11.18 -4.86
CA LEU A 36 -6.21 11.98 -5.42
C LEU A 36 -5.96 12.31 -6.90
N ALA A 37 -4.70 12.65 -7.24
CA ALA A 37 -4.30 12.86 -8.61
C ALA A 37 -4.48 11.59 -9.47
N ALA A 38 -4.08 10.43 -8.95
CA ALA A 38 -4.25 9.14 -9.63
C ALA A 38 -5.73 8.76 -9.83
N VAL A 39 -6.60 9.05 -8.85
CA VAL A 39 -8.05 8.81 -8.98
C VAL A 39 -8.64 9.71 -10.06
N ARG A 40 -8.25 10.99 -10.11
CA ARG A 40 -8.64 11.89 -11.20
C ARG A 40 -8.18 11.33 -12.55
N GLU A 41 -6.91 10.96 -12.66
CA GLU A 41 -6.33 10.42 -13.89
C GLU A 41 -6.99 9.11 -14.31
N SER A 42 -7.45 8.30 -13.36
CA SER A 42 -8.12 7.04 -13.66
C SER A 42 -9.51 7.22 -14.28
N LEU A 43 -10.13 8.41 -14.15
CA LEU A 43 -11.47 8.73 -14.67
C LEU A 43 -11.43 9.63 -15.91
N PHE A 44 -10.39 10.45 -16.03
CA PHE A 44 -10.17 11.37 -17.14
C PHE A 44 -8.96 10.89 -17.94
N GLU A 45 -9.13 10.59 -19.22
CA GLU A 45 -7.96 10.43 -20.10
C GLU A 45 -7.34 11.82 -20.27
N GLN A 46 -6.14 12.04 -19.71
CA GLN A 46 -5.29 13.10 -20.24
C GLN A 46 -4.95 12.73 -21.68
N GLY A 47 -5.35 13.58 -22.62
CA GLY A 47 -4.88 13.54 -24.01
C GLY A 47 -3.37 13.76 -24.09
N GLN A 48 -2.58 12.80 -23.63
CA GLN A 48 -1.16 12.66 -23.99
C GLN A 48 -1.03 11.77 -25.23
N GLY A 49 -2.09 11.69 -26.04
CA GLY A 49 -2.03 11.10 -27.37
C GLY A 49 -1.42 12.09 -28.34
N LEU A 50 -0.33 11.68 -29.00
CA LEU A 50 0.22 12.37 -30.15
C LEU A 50 -0.78 12.21 -31.31
N ASP A 51 -1.16 13.32 -31.95
CA ASP A 51 -1.82 13.27 -33.26
C ASP A 51 -0.89 12.62 -34.31
N ALA A 52 -1.41 12.22 -35.47
CA ALA A 52 -0.61 11.69 -36.58
C ALA A 52 0.52 12.66 -37.02
N GLU A 53 0.39 13.95 -36.73
CA GLU A 53 1.41 14.98 -36.91
C GLU A 53 2.31 15.28 -35.68
N GLY A 54 2.17 14.58 -34.56
CA GLY A 54 3.06 14.71 -33.39
C GLY A 54 2.77 15.87 -32.44
N PHE A 55 1.58 16.48 -32.53
CA PHE A 55 1.15 17.54 -31.61
C PHE A 55 0.40 16.95 -30.40
N VAL A 56 0.63 17.55 -29.22
CA VAL A 56 -0.13 17.23 -28.00
C VAL A 56 -1.51 17.84 -28.15
N VAL A 57 -2.53 17.01 -28.35
CA VAL A 57 -3.91 17.46 -28.31
C VAL A 57 -4.31 17.61 -26.84
N GLU A 58 -4.16 18.83 -26.31
CA GLU A 58 -4.67 19.19 -24.98
C GLU A 58 -6.21 19.14 -24.99
N GLY A 59 -6.76 17.98 -24.62
CA GLY A 59 -8.18 17.79 -24.42
C GLY A 59 -8.42 16.75 -23.34
N GLU A 60 -9.05 17.14 -22.24
CA GLU A 60 -9.52 16.21 -21.22
C GLU A 60 -10.77 15.49 -21.76
N ARG A 61 -10.63 14.22 -22.14
CA ARG A 61 -11.79 13.40 -22.49
C ARG A 61 -12.23 12.61 -21.26
N PHE A 62 -13.50 12.72 -20.90
CA PHE A 62 -14.07 11.84 -19.88
C PHE A 62 -14.13 10.41 -20.43
N ALA A 63 -13.15 9.60 -20.04
CA ALA A 63 -13.00 8.21 -20.42
C ALA A 63 -13.87 7.30 -19.53
N GLY A 64 -14.10 7.69 -18.27
CA GLY A 64 -14.92 6.93 -17.34
C GLY A 64 -14.36 5.52 -17.14
N LEU A 65 -15.13 4.50 -17.55
CA LEU A 65 -14.76 3.08 -17.42
C LEU A 65 -14.01 2.51 -18.63
N SER A 66 -13.81 3.28 -19.71
CA SER A 66 -13.18 2.78 -20.93
C SER A 66 -11.74 2.32 -20.72
N ALA A 67 -10.96 3.05 -19.91
CA ALA A 67 -9.58 2.70 -19.58
C ALA A 67 -9.47 1.33 -18.89
N TYR A 68 -10.43 0.99 -18.03
CA TYR A 68 -10.49 -0.31 -17.38
C TYR A 68 -10.92 -1.42 -18.34
N ALA A 69 -11.92 -1.14 -19.20
CA ALA A 69 -12.37 -2.10 -20.20
C ALA A 69 -11.25 -2.45 -21.21
N ASP A 70 -10.43 -1.46 -21.62
CA ASP A 70 -9.31 -1.66 -22.52
C ASP A 70 -8.20 -2.55 -21.91
N ILE A 71 -7.87 -2.35 -20.63
CA ILE A 71 -6.88 -3.18 -19.95
C ILE A 71 -7.37 -4.62 -19.74
N LEU A 72 -8.67 -4.81 -19.47
CA LEU A 72 -9.24 -6.11 -19.14
C LEU A 72 -9.67 -6.94 -20.36
N ALA A 73 -10.10 -6.29 -21.44
CA ALA A 73 -10.67 -6.94 -22.62
C ALA A 73 -10.15 -6.38 -23.97
N GLY A 74 -9.33 -5.34 -23.95
CA GLY A 74 -8.70 -4.79 -25.15
C GLY A 74 -7.48 -5.59 -25.60
N GLU A 75 -6.75 -5.06 -26.57
CA GLU A 75 -5.59 -5.73 -27.19
C GLU A 75 -4.47 -6.04 -26.20
N ARG A 76 -4.37 -5.26 -25.12
CA ARG A 76 -3.34 -5.41 -24.08
C ARG A 76 -3.71 -6.40 -22.98
N ALA A 77 -4.94 -6.91 -22.97
CA ALA A 77 -5.43 -7.83 -21.95
C ALA A 77 -4.54 -9.08 -21.76
N PRO A 78 -4.05 -9.76 -22.81
CA PRO A 78 -3.17 -10.92 -22.63
C PRO A 78 -1.87 -10.59 -21.88
N ALA A 79 -1.28 -9.42 -22.18
CA ALA A 79 -0.07 -8.95 -21.50
C ALA A 79 -0.36 -8.59 -20.03
N PHE A 80 -1.51 -7.97 -19.76
CA PHE A 80 -1.97 -7.67 -18.40
C PHE A 80 -2.14 -8.95 -17.56
N TYR A 81 -2.85 -9.95 -18.09
CA TYR A 81 -3.03 -11.23 -17.37
C TYR A 81 -1.71 -11.98 -17.20
N GLY A 82 -0.80 -11.92 -18.16
CA GLY A 82 0.55 -12.47 -18.03
C GLY A 82 1.34 -11.82 -16.89
N ALA A 83 1.35 -10.48 -16.83
CA ALA A 83 2.00 -9.73 -15.75
C ALA A 83 1.35 -10.01 -14.38
N LEU A 84 0.02 -10.08 -14.33
CA LEU A 84 -0.74 -10.40 -13.12
C LEU A 84 -0.41 -11.79 -12.60
N TRP A 85 -0.37 -12.79 -13.48
CA TRP A 85 -0.01 -14.16 -13.12
C TRP A 85 1.42 -14.25 -12.60
N ASN A 86 2.38 -13.65 -13.31
CA ASN A 86 3.79 -13.66 -12.90
C ASN A 86 3.99 -13.03 -11.53
N THR A 87 3.37 -11.87 -11.28
CA THR A 87 3.49 -11.15 -10.00
C THR A 87 2.81 -11.92 -8.87
N THR A 88 1.62 -12.47 -9.11
CA THR A 88 0.88 -13.26 -8.13
C THR A 88 1.64 -14.54 -7.78
N PHE A 89 2.10 -15.27 -8.79
CA PHE A 89 2.89 -16.49 -8.60
C PHE A 89 4.18 -16.20 -7.82
N PHE A 90 4.94 -15.17 -8.22
CA PHE A 90 6.13 -14.75 -7.51
C PHE A 90 5.84 -14.39 -6.05
N THR A 91 4.81 -13.58 -5.80
CA THR A 91 4.43 -13.14 -4.46
C THR A 91 4.03 -14.32 -3.58
N VAL A 92 3.17 -15.21 -4.08
CA VAL A 92 2.70 -16.38 -3.32
C VAL A 92 3.87 -17.30 -2.98
N VAL A 93 4.74 -17.61 -3.94
CA VAL A 93 5.89 -18.49 -3.70
C VAL A 93 6.86 -17.86 -2.71
N THR A 94 7.24 -16.60 -2.91
CA THR A 94 8.19 -15.89 -2.04
C THR A 94 7.67 -15.75 -0.62
N VAL A 95 6.45 -15.24 -0.43
CA VAL A 95 5.86 -15.03 0.90
C VAL A 95 5.67 -16.36 1.63
N SER A 96 5.28 -17.43 0.93
CA SER A 96 5.13 -18.75 1.54
C SER A 96 6.46 -19.27 2.08
N ILE A 97 7.52 -19.18 1.29
CA ILE A 97 8.87 -19.60 1.70
C ILE A 97 9.37 -18.74 2.86
N GLU A 98 9.25 -17.42 2.75
CA GLU A 98 9.67 -16.47 3.79
C GLU A 98 8.95 -16.74 5.11
N THR A 99 7.64 -16.98 5.07
CA THR A 99 6.84 -17.30 6.25
C THR A 99 7.31 -18.59 6.90
N VAL A 100 7.54 -19.65 6.12
CA VAL A 100 8.03 -20.94 6.63
C VAL A 100 9.40 -20.77 7.29
N VAL A 101 10.33 -20.07 6.64
CA VAL A 101 11.67 -19.82 7.17
C VAL A 101 11.60 -18.96 8.42
N GLY A 102 10.81 -17.88 8.42
CA GLY A 102 10.63 -16.99 9.57
C GLY A 102 10.05 -17.72 10.78
N VAL A 103 9.04 -18.58 10.57
CA VAL A 103 8.47 -19.41 11.64
C VAL A 103 9.47 -20.46 12.13
N ALA A 104 10.21 -21.12 11.22
CA ALA A 104 11.24 -22.07 11.61
C ALA A 104 12.31 -21.41 12.50
N MET A 105 12.80 -20.23 12.11
CA MET A 105 13.76 -19.46 12.89
C MET A 105 13.20 -19.01 14.24
N ALA A 106 11.93 -18.59 14.28
CA ALA A 106 11.24 -18.25 15.53
C ALA A 106 11.16 -19.45 16.48
N LEU A 107 10.87 -20.66 15.97
CA LEU A 107 10.82 -21.89 16.76
C LEU A 107 12.20 -22.31 17.27
N VAL A 108 13.25 -22.22 16.46
CA VAL A 108 14.63 -22.48 16.88
C VAL A 108 15.03 -21.55 18.01
N MET A 109 14.77 -20.25 17.86
CA MET A 109 15.05 -19.26 18.90
C MET A 109 14.28 -19.59 20.18
N HIS A 110 12.98 -19.86 20.08
CA HIS A 110 12.14 -20.24 21.22
C HIS A 110 12.66 -21.51 21.95
N GLN A 111 13.14 -22.51 21.21
CA GLN A 111 13.71 -23.74 21.79
C GLN A 111 15.08 -23.52 22.45
N ALA A 112 15.94 -22.66 21.90
CA ALA A 112 17.22 -22.30 22.51
C ALA A 112 17.05 -21.66 23.91
N PHE A 113 15.90 -21.05 24.21
CA PHE A 113 15.58 -20.52 25.54
C PHE A 113 15.00 -21.56 26.52
N ARG A 114 14.59 -22.77 26.08
CA ARG A 114 14.09 -23.85 26.96
C ARG A 114 15.18 -24.49 27.84
N GLY A 115 16.45 -24.09 27.68
CA GLY A 115 17.56 -24.46 28.57
C GLY A 115 17.75 -23.56 29.80
N ARG A 116 16.99 -22.46 29.95
CA ARG A 116 17.16 -21.52 31.08
C ARG A 116 16.62 -22.00 32.43
N GLY A 117 15.92 -23.13 32.50
CA GLY A 117 15.45 -23.73 33.75
C GLY A 117 16.48 -24.60 34.49
N LEU A 118 17.57 -24.98 33.81
CA LEU A 118 18.66 -25.80 34.38
C LEU A 118 19.83 -24.96 34.91
N VAL A 119 19.85 -23.67 34.61
CA VAL A 119 20.85 -22.71 35.09
C VAL A 119 20.16 -21.79 36.08
N ARG A 120 19.92 -22.32 37.28
CA ARG A 120 20.00 -21.50 38.49
C ARG A 120 21.48 -21.41 38.85
#